data_AF-A0A6L6M1S3-F1
#
_entry.id   AF-A0A6L6M1S3-F1
#
_cell.length_a   1.000
_cell.length_b   1.000
_cell.length_c   1.000
_cell.angle_alpha   90.00
_cell.angle_beta   90.00
_cell.angle_gamma   90.00
#
_symmetry.space_group_name_H-M   'P 1'
#
loop_
_entity.id
_entity.type
_entity.pdbx_description
1 polymer ?
#
loop_
_entity_poly.entity_id
_entity_poly.type
_entity_poly.pdbx_seq_one_letter_code
_entity_poly.pdbx_strand_id
1 'polypeptide(L)'
;MNENKTYTVDQLNQMILRDDLTDWELVDACSFIDISYHEPVCEPPIDFLEECRKRWETLTSPFRTTIERKIGNTWYVVETECAGSEPLADKVKRLIFSEKGAICS
;
A
#
# COMPACT_ATOMS: atom_id res chain seq x y z
N MET A 1 -1.33 -22.68 -44.95
CA MET A 1 -2.29 -21.98 -44.07
C MET A 1 -1.88 -22.35 -42.67
N ASN A 2 -1.05 -21.54 -42.02
CA ASN A 2 -0.73 -21.78 -40.62
C ASN A 2 -1.88 -21.17 -39.83
N GLU A 3 -2.78 -22.04 -39.38
CA GLU A 3 -3.78 -21.70 -38.39
C GLU A 3 -3.07 -21.00 -37.23
N ASN A 4 -3.64 -19.90 -36.73
CA ASN A 4 -3.11 -19.12 -35.62
C ASN A 4 -3.11 -19.97 -34.32
N LYS A 5 -2.20 -20.95 -34.23
CA LYS A 5 -1.96 -21.69 -33.00
C LYS A 5 -1.34 -20.70 -32.02
N THR A 6 -2.01 -20.53 -30.89
CA THR A 6 -1.54 -19.73 -29.77
C THR A 6 -1.88 -20.52 -28.52
N TYR A 7 -0.91 -20.70 -27.62
CA TYR A 7 -1.07 -21.48 -26.39
C TYR A 7 -0.93 -20.59 -25.17
N THR A 8 -1.80 -20.74 -24.17
CA THR A 8 -1.59 -20.08 -22.88
C THR A 8 -0.54 -20.83 -22.05
N VAL A 9 0.04 -20.15 -21.06
CA VAL A 9 0.97 -20.76 -20.09
C VAL A 9 0.33 -21.98 -19.40
N ASP A 10 -0.97 -21.92 -19.07
CA ASP A 10 -1.68 -23.02 -18.44
C ASP A 10 -1.79 -24.24 -19.37
N GLN A 11 -2.11 -24.03 -20.65
CA GLN A 11 -2.17 -25.11 -21.64
C GLN A 11 -0.82 -25.81 -21.80
N LEU A 12 0.30 -25.06 -21.82
CA LEU A 12 1.64 -25.64 -21.90
C LEU A 12 2.02 -26.40 -20.63
N ASN A 13 1.66 -25.88 -19.46
CA ASN A 13 1.84 -26.60 -18.19
C ASN A 13 1.10 -27.95 -18.22
N GLN A 14 -0.13 -27.99 -18.73
CA GLN A 14 -0.87 -29.24 -18.88
C GLN A 14 -0.23 -30.18 -19.91
N MET A 15 0.37 -29.65 -20.97
CA MET A 15 1.09 -30.46 -21.98
C MET A 15 2.35 -31.09 -21.39
N ILE A 16 3.14 -30.34 -20.60
CA ILE A 16 4.34 -30.85 -19.91
C ILE A 16 4.00 -31.98 -18.93
N LEU A 17 2.81 -31.95 -18.33
CA LEU A 17 2.36 -32.97 -17.38
C LEU A 17 1.88 -34.27 -18.04
N ARG A 18 1.76 -34.33 -19.37
CA ARG A 18 1.35 -35.54 -20.08
C ARG A 18 2.58 -36.26 -20.64
N ASP A 19 2.62 -37.58 -20.45
CA ASP A 19 3.69 -38.45 -20.96
C ASP A 19 3.49 -38.86 -22.44
N ASP A 20 2.47 -38.34 -23.12
CA ASP A 20 2.09 -38.72 -24.49
C ASP A 20 2.69 -37.83 -25.57
N LEU A 21 3.37 -36.74 -25.20
CA LEU A 21 3.99 -35.78 -26.11
C LEU A 21 5.50 -36.01 -26.21
N THR A 22 6.02 -35.81 -27.42
CA THR A 22 7.46 -35.79 -27.64
C THR A 22 8.07 -34.44 -27.26
N ASP A 23 9.35 -34.43 -26.91
CA ASP A 23 10.11 -33.20 -26.63
C ASP A 23 9.97 -32.17 -27.78
N TRP A 24 9.90 -32.64 -29.03
CA TRP A 24 9.77 -31.78 -30.20
C TRP A 24 8.40 -31.09 -30.29
N GLU A 25 7.33 -31.79 -29.94
CA GLU A 25 5.97 -31.22 -29.91
C GLU A 25 5.83 -30.17 -28.81
N LEU A 26 6.50 -30.37 -27.67
CA LEU A 26 6.57 -29.36 -26.60
C LEU A 26 7.35 -28.12 -27.05
N VAL A 27 8.48 -28.30 -27.75
CA VAL A 27 9.27 -27.18 -28.29
C VAL A 27 8.51 -26.40 -29.36
N ASP A 28 7.79 -27.11 -30.25
CA ASP A 28 6.92 -26.47 -31.24
C ASP A 28 5.81 -25.66 -30.56
N ALA A 29 5.13 -26.24 -29.56
CA ALA A 29 4.08 -25.55 -28.80
C ALA A 29 4.59 -24.30 -28.06
N CYS A 30 5.79 -24.37 -27.47
CA CYS A 30 6.45 -23.21 -26.84
C CYS A 30 6.74 -22.06 -27.82
N SER A 31 6.88 -22.34 -29.11
CA SER A 31 7.10 -21.30 -30.14
C SER A 31 5.86 -20.44 -30.39
N PHE A 32 4.69 -20.88 -29.89
CA PHE A 32 3.39 -20.22 -30.03
C PHE A 32 2.80 -19.79 -28.68
N ILE A 33 3.61 -19.69 -27.63
CA ILE A 33 3.15 -19.27 -26.31
C ILE A 33 2.69 -17.80 -26.30
N ASP A 34 1.47 -17.58 -25.83
CA ASP A 34 0.97 -16.27 -25.45
C ASP A 34 1.54 -15.93 -24.06
N ILE A 35 2.54 -15.07 -24.04
CA ILE A 35 3.17 -14.54 -22.83
C ILE A 35 2.40 -13.36 -22.23
N SER A 36 1.15 -13.13 -22.62
CA SER A 36 0.25 -12.23 -21.90
C SER A 36 -0.10 -12.81 -20.52
N TYR A 37 0.92 -12.93 -19.68
CA TYR A 37 0.83 -13.32 -18.29
C TYR A 37 0.13 -12.18 -17.56
N HIS A 38 -1.18 -12.32 -17.40
CA HIS A 38 -1.88 -11.64 -16.33
C HIS A 38 -1.42 -12.31 -15.05
N GLU A 39 -0.45 -11.68 -14.39
CA GLU A 39 -0.07 -12.02 -13.03
C GLU A 39 -1.35 -12.18 -12.22
N PRO A 40 -1.59 -13.36 -11.60
CA PRO A 40 -2.72 -13.51 -10.72
C PRO A 40 -2.65 -12.37 -9.72
N VAL A 41 -3.65 -11.49 -9.72
CA VAL A 41 -3.71 -10.38 -8.77
C VAL A 41 -3.87 -11.04 -7.40
N CYS A 42 -2.75 -11.23 -6.71
CA CYS A 42 -2.78 -11.65 -5.32
C CYS A 42 -3.31 -10.47 -4.52
N GLU A 43 -4.59 -10.51 -4.17
CA GLU A 43 -5.14 -9.59 -3.19
C GLU A 43 -4.43 -9.83 -1.86
N PRO A 44 -3.75 -8.83 -1.29
CA PRO A 44 -3.12 -8.98 0.01
C PRO A 44 -4.19 -9.26 1.08
N PRO A 45 -3.87 -9.97 2.17
CA PRO A 45 -4.80 -10.20 3.26
C PRO A 45 -5.43 -8.89 3.77
N ILE A 46 -6.71 -8.93 4.12
CA ILE A 46 -7.48 -7.74 4.53
C ILE A 46 -6.84 -7.05 5.74
N ASP A 47 -6.38 -7.85 6.69
CA ASP A 47 -5.69 -7.47 7.91
C ASP A 47 -4.37 -6.71 7.63
N PHE A 48 -3.67 -7.04 6.53
CA PHE A 48 -2.52 -6.26 6.07
C PHE A 48 -2.93 -4.88 5.54
N LEU A 49 -4.04 -4.81 4.79
CA LEU A 49 -4.56 -3.55 4.25
C LEU A 49 -5.08 -2.61 5.35
N GLU A 50 -5.74 -3.14 6.38
CA GLU A 50 -6.19 -2.36 7.54
C GLU A 50 -5.02 -1.78 8.33
N GLU A 51 -3.98 -2.58 8.58
CA GLU A 51 -2.76 -2.12 9.25
C GLU A 51 -2.04 -1.03 8.42
N CYS A 52 -1.93 -1.23 7.10
CA CYS A 52 -1.38 -0.21 6.20
C CYS A 52 -2.18 1.09 6.25
N ARG A 53 -3.51 1.01 6.23
CA ARG A 53 -4.40 2.17 6.33
C ARG A 53 -4.17 2.91 7.64
N LYS A 54 -4.16 2.21 8.77
CA LYS A 54 -3.97 2.80 10.10
C LYS A 54 -2.61 3.51 10.21
N ARG A 55 -1.54 2.89 9.68
CA ARG A 55 -0.22 3.51 9.61
C ARG A 55 -0.22 4.77 8.75
N TRP A 56 -0.86 4.69 7.58
CA TRP A 56 -0.98 5.83 6.68
C TRP A 56 -1.72 6.98 7.35
N GLU A 57 -2.90 6.74 7.92
CA GLU A 57 -3.68 7.73 8.67
C GLU A 57 -2.86 8.36 9.80
N THR A 58 -2.07 7.57 10.53
CA THR A 58 -1.21 8.06 11.61
C THR A 58 -0.06 8.95 11.10
N LEU A 59 0.50 8.63 9.94
CA LEU A 59 1.61 9.39 9.33
C LEU A 59 1.15 10.63 8.58
N THR A 60 -0.02 10.58 7.95
CA THR A 60 -0.57 11.69 7.16
C THR A 60 -1.58 12.54 7.93
N SER A 61 -1.87 12.20 9.18
CA SER A 61 -2.77 12.99 10.02
C SER A 61 -2.25 14.43 10.11
N PRO A 62 -3.00 15.43 9.59
CA PRO A 62 -2.62 16.84 9.72
C PRO A 62 -2.72 17.33 11.17
N PHE A 63 -3.30 16.50 12.04
CA PHE A 63 -3.49 16.72 13.45
C PHE A 63 -2.40 16.09 14.32
N ARG A 64 -1.46 15.37 13.71
CA ARG A 64 -0.29 14.80 14.38
C ARG A 64 0.98 15.51 13.92
N THR A 65 1.80 15.98 14.86
CA THR A 65 3.08 16.62 14.53
C THR A 65 4.08 16.42 15.66
N THR A 66 5.36 16.52 15.33
CA THR A 66 6.45 16.45 16.31
C THR A 66 7.03 17.84 16.50
N ILE A 67 7.14 18.27 17.75
CA ILE A 67 7.76 19.56 18.10
C ILE A 67 8.92 19.34 19.06
N GLU A 68 9.96 20.15 18.91
CA GLU A 68 11.00 20.24 19.93
C GLU A 68 10.57 21.24 20.99
N ARG A 69 10.60 20.82 22.27
CA ARG A 69 10.22 21.68 23.38
C ARG A 69 11.20 21.52 24.54
N LYS A 70 11.62 22.65 25.09
CA LYS A 70 12.44 22.67 26.30
C LYS A 70 11.54 22.64 27.54
N ILE A 71 11.74 21.67 28.42
CA ILE A 71 11.04 21.56 29.72
C ILE A 71 12.12 21.56 30.81
N GLY A 72 12.14 22.63 31.61
CA GLY A 72 13.28 22.92 32.49
C GLY A 72 14.55 23.20 31.67
N ASN A 73 15.61 22.45 31.94
CA ASN A 73 16.90 22.57 31.22
C ASN A 73 17.10 21.56 30.10
N THR A 74 16.15 20.65 29.87
CA THR A 74 16.28 19.55 28.92
C THR A 74 15.40 19.79 27.69
N TRP A 75 15.92 19.46 26.51
CA TRP A 75 15.18 19.47 25.25
C TRP A 75 14.51 18.12 25.02
N TYR A 76 13.24 18.15 24.65
CA TYR A 76 12.44 16.97 24.33
C TYR A 76 11.91 17.07 22.91
N VAL A 77 11.87 15.94 22.23
CA VAL A 77 11.10 15.77 20.99
C VAL A 77 9.75 15.21 21.42
N VAL A 78 8.70 16.01 21.30
CA VAL A 78 7.35 15.69 21.77
C VAL A 78 6.46 15.45 20.58
N GLU A 79 5.90 14.26 20.49
CA GLU A 79 4.83 13.97 19.55
C GLU A 79 3.51 14.54 20.10
N THR A 80 2.81 15.29 19.28
CA THR A 80 1.52 15.89 19.60
C THR A 80 0.47 15.38 18.64
N GLU A 81 -0.67 14.94 19.17
CA GLU A 81 -1.80 14.46 18.40
C GLU A 81 -3.07 15.17 18.88
N CYS A 82 -3.88 15.71 17.96
CA CYS A 82 -5.20 16.21 18.29
C CYS A 82 -6.23 15.08 18.10
N ALA A 83 -6.71 14.52 19.22
CA ALA A 83 -7.73 13.47 19.21
C ALA A 83 -9.10 13.92 18.66
N GLY A 84 -9.32 15.23 18.50
CA GLY A 84 -10.54 15.79 17.90
C GLY A 84 -11.83 15.62 18.73
N SER A 85 -11.80 14.79 19.78
CA SER A 85 -12.91 14.50 20.70
C SER A 85 -13.03 15.48 21.87
N GLU A 86 -12.08 16.40 22.01
CA GLU A 86 -12.11 17.40 23.08
C GLU A 86 -13.29 18.39 22.89
N PRO A 87 -13.92 18.85 23.98
CA PRO A 87 -14.98 19.85 23.92
C PRO A 87 -14.52 21.13 23.21
N LEU A 88 -15.44 21.79 22.49
CA LEU A 88 -15.14 23.01 21.73
C LEU A 88 -14.43 24.09 22.56
N ALA A 89 -14.79 24.21 23.84
CA ALA A 89 -14.18 25.17 24.76
C ALA A 89 -12.66 24.95 24.95
N ASP A 90 -12.19 23.71 24.92
CA ASP A 90 -10.77 23.38 25.10
C ASP A 90 -9.99 23.52 23.79
N LYS A 91 -10.64 23.26 22.64
CA LYS A 91 -10.10 23.60 21.31
C LYS A 91 -9.81 25.09 21.17
N VAL A 92 -10.73 25.93 21.65
CA VAL A 92 -10.62 27.39 21.58
C VAL A 92 -9.49 27.92 22.47
N LYS A 93 -9.32 27.37 23.69
CA LYS A 93 -8.20 27.75 24.57
C LYS A 93 -6.84 27.50 23.91
N ARG A 94 -6.64 26.35 23.25
CA ARG A 94 -5.39 26.06 22.52
C ARG A 94 -5.12 27.03 21.38
N LEU A 95 -6.15 27.48 20.67
CA LEU A 95 -6.02 28.45 19.58
C LEU A 95 -5.65 29.85 20.09
N ILE A 96 -6.21 30.26 21.23
CA ILE A 96 -5.98 31.58 21.84
C ILE A 96 -4.61 31.65 22.53
N PHE A 97 -4.12 30.54 23.09
CA PHE A 97 -2.85 30.48 23.85
C PHE A 97 -1.66 29.89 23.08
N SER A 98 -1.79 29.65 21.77
CA SER A 98 -0.64 29.38 20.92
C SER A 98 0.29 30.60 20.91
N GLU A 99 1.57 30.44 21.27
CA GLU A 99 2.57 31.52 21.23
C GLU A 99 2.70 32.17 19.85
N LYS A 100 2.29 31.45 18.80
CA LYS A 100 1.98 32.02 17.48
C LYS A 100 0.48 32.28 17.47
N GLY A 101 0.07 33.50 17.84
CA GLY A 101 -1.34 33.89 17.85
C GLY A 101 -2.03 33.59 16.51
N ALA A 102 -3.36 33.44 16.54
CA ALA A 102 -4.16 33.23 15.34
C ALA A 102 -3.91 34.35 14.33
N ILE A 103 -3.14 34.07 13.28
CA ILE A 103 -3.02 34.96 12.13
C ILE A 103 -4.25 34.69 11.27
N CYS A 104 -5.31 35.46 11.51
CA CYS A 104 -6.45 35.51 10.61
C CYS A 104 -6.03 36.26 9.34
N SER A 105 -6.02 35.57 8.21
CA SER A 105 -5.94 36.15 6.85
C SER A 105 -7.28 36.73 6.42
#